data_AF-A0A1Y2GS91-F1
#
_entry.id   AF-A0A1Y2GS91-F1
#
_cell.length_a   1.000
_cell.length_b   1.000
_cell.length_c   1.000
_cell.angle_alpha   90.00
_cell.angle_beta   90.00
_cell.angle_gamma   90.00
#
_symmetry.space_group_name_H-M   'P 1'
#
loop_
_entity.id
_entity.type
_entity.pdbx_description
1 polymer ?
#
loop_
_entity_poly.entity_id
_entity_poly.type
_entity_poly.pdbx_seq_one_letter_code
_entity_poly.pdbx_strand_id
1 'polypeptide(L)'
;MEQNPIHARMCGFGEKDRRPIDPPPIIRLTVREADGSEVDLSMPGNVNISRWILTADIYSADGSSPCSLVTNPATTAHLNSAACVQTIGDITMSVLNLSTEPPVVTRNLIGSLGASSELLRDLNGHLGIFFAFPDLSVRTEGVYTLKFSFTMLPEPPVMTSTVLATILSEPFEIYPAKRFPGMRKSTAISKNLFDQGVRIPLRKEKRVSRKQLIETEAEIRDDMDEDEE
;
A
#
# COMPACT_ATOMS: atom_id res chain seq x y z
N MET A 1 -4.66 -1.05 14.62
CA MET A 1 -3.68 -1.54 13.63
C MET A 1 -2.76 -2.52 14.33
N GLU A 2 -2.57 -3.73 13.80
CA GLU A 2 -1.63 -4.71 14.38
C GLU A 2 -0.23 -4.52 13.80
N GLN A 3 -0.15 -4.19 12.51
CA GLN A 3 1.08 -3.81 11.83
C GLN A 3 0.81 -2.64 10.89
N ASN A 4 1.52 -1.53 11.11
CA ASN A 4 1.48 -0.37 10.23
C ASN A 4 2.43 -0.55 9.03
N PRO A 5 2.07 0.00 7.85
CA PRO A 5 3.04 0.23 6.78
C PRO A 5 4.12 1.20 7.27
N ILE A 6 5.35 1.06 6.75
CA ILE A 6 6.45 1.96 7.14
C ILE A 6 7.02 2.65 5.91
N HIS A 7 7.22 1.93 4.81
CA HIS A 7 7.67 2.53 3.58
C HIS A 7 7.34 1.68 2.36
N ALA A 8 7.44 2.27 1.16
CA ALA A 8 7.51 1.52 -0.08
C ALA A 8 8.44 2.19 -1.09
N ARG A 9 8.66 1.51 -2.22
CA ARG A 9 9.24 2.13 -3.41
C ARG A 9 8.11 2.48 -4.36
N MET A 10 8.14 3.68 -4.94
CA MET A 10 7.21 4.05 -6.00
C MET A 10 7.30 3.06 -7.18
N CYS A 11 6.16 2.66 -7.71
CA CYS A 11 6.09 1.74 -8.86
C CYS A 11 6.14 2.48 -10.20
N GLY A 12 5.85 3.79 -10.20
CA GLY A 12 5.67 4.56 -11.41
C GLY A 12 4.44 4.10 -12.22
N PHE A 13 4.52 4.30 -13.53
CA PHE A 13 3.41 4.06 -14.46
C PHE A 13 3.58 2.79 -15.31
N GLY A 14 4.69 2.07 -15.16
CA GLY A 14 4.91 0.75 -15.76
C GLY A 14 4.59 -0.40 -14.79
N GLU A 15 4.37 -1.61 -15.32
CA GLU A 15 3.99 -2.78 -14.50
C GLU A 15 5.19 -3.60 -13.97
N LYS A 16 6.40 -3.40 -14.53
CA LYS A 16 7.53 -4.34 -14.33
C LYS A 16 8.25 -4.23 -12.98
N ASP A 17 8.24 -3.06 -12.33
CA ASP A 17 9.05 -2.78 -11.13
C ASP A 17 8.20 -2.61 -9.86
N ARG A 18 7.08 -3.32 -9.79
CA ARG A 18 6.14 -3.22 -8.68
C ARG A 18 6.76 -3.78 -7.39
N ARG A 19 6.74 -2.96 -6.34
CA ARG A 19 7.21 -3.34 -5.00
C ARG A 19 6.12 -3.08 -3.97
N PRO A 20 5.68 -4.10 -3.23
CA PRO A 20 4.65 -3.90 -2.24
C PRO A 20 5.14 -3.05 -1.08
N ILE A 21 4.19 -2.40 -0.40
CA ILE A 21 4.39 -1.67 0.84
C ILE A 21 4.96 -2.63 1.89
N ASP A 22 5.93 -2.14 2.64
CA ASP A 22 6.70 -2.93 3.59
C ASP A 22 6.81 -2.22 4.95
N PRO A 23 6.58 -2.94 6.05
CA PRO A 23 6.01 -4.28 6.13
C PRO A 23 4.52 -4.27 5.67
N PRO A 24 3.94 -5.42 5.30
CA PRO A 24 2.56 -5.46 4.80
C PRO A 24 1.57 -5.05 5.90
N PRO A 25 0.58 -4.18 5.63
CA PRO A 25 -0.40 -3.81 6.65
C PRO A 25 -1.16 -5.03 7.17
N ILE A 26 -1.27 -5.14 8.49
CA ILE A 26 -2.06 -6.18 9.17
C ILE A 26 -3.02 -5.49 10.13
N ILE A 27 -4.30 -5.79 9.98
CA ILE A 27 -5.38 -5.23 10.76
C ILE A 27 -6.04 -6.37 11.53
N ARG A 28 -6.25 -6.17 12.83
CA ARG A 28 -7.05 -7.05 13.68
C ARG A 28 -8.41 -6.39 13.90
N LEU A 29 -9.48 -7.12 13.62
CA LEU A 29 -10.84 -6.73 13.93
C LEU A 29 -11.24 -7.29 15.30
N THR A 30 -11.78 -6.41 16.14
CA THR A 30 -12.29 -6.77 17.46
C THR A 30 -13.80 -6.63 17.44
N VAL A 31 -14.51 -7.68 17.84
CA VAL A 31 -15.96 -7.70 17.93
C VAL A 31 -16.33 -7.54 19.40
N ARG A 32 -17.21 -6.58 19.69
CA ARG A 32 -17.68 -6.30 21.05
C ARG A 32 -19.19 -6.45 21.12
N GLU A 33 -19.66 -7.00 22.23
CA GLU A 33 -21.08 -7.04 22.55
C GLU A 33 -21.59 -5.66 23.01
N ALA A 34 -22.90 -5.54 23.19
CA ALA A 34 -23.54 -4.29 23.61
C ALA A 34 -23.09 -3.82 25.01
N ASP A 35 -22.63 -4.74 25.86
CA ASP A 35 -22.06 -4.45 27.17
C ASP A 35 -20.58 -4.02 27.12
N GLY A 36 -19.96 -4.05 25.94
CA GLY A 36 -18.56 -3.70 25.72
C GLY A 36 -17.57 -4.85 25.91
N SER A 37 -18.02 -6.04 26.28
CA SER A 37 -17.19 -7.24 26.36
C SER A 37 -16.75 -7.72 24.97
N GLU A 38 -15.54 -8.25 24.85
CA GLU A 38 -15.06 -8.82 23.59
C GLU A 38 -15.65 -10.21 23.38
N VAL A 39 -16.19 -10.45 22.19
CA VAL A 39 -16.79 -11.75 21.84
C VAL A 39 -15.69 -12.81 21.79
N ASP A 40 -15.89 -13.91 22.51
CA ASP A 40 -14.99 -15.04 22.45
C ASP A 40 -15.09 -15.76 21.10
N LEU A 41 -13.97 -15.72 20.35
CA LEU A 41 -13.82 -16.31 19.02
C LEU A 41 -13.46 -17.80 19.06
N SER A 42 -13.17 -18.36 20.26
CA SER A 42 -12.84 -19.78 20.41
C SER A 42 -14.07 -20.69 20.30
N MET A 43 -15.26 -20.13 20.52
CA MET A 43 -16.52 -20.86 20.48
C MET A 43 -17.04 -20.96 19.04
N PRO A 44 -17.19 -22.18 18.48
CA PRO A 44 -17.65 -22.35 17.10
C PRO A 44 -19.10 -21.86 16.96
N GLY A 45 -19.34 -21.00 15.97
CA GLY A 45 -20.66 -20.46 15.64
C GLY A 45 -20.97 -19.08 16.22
N ASN A 46 -20.14 -18.54 17.12
CA ASN A 46 -20.35 -17.19 17.66
C ASN A 46 -20.23 -16.10 16.60
N VAL A 47 -19.34 -16.29 15.62
CA VAL A 47 -19.06 -15.29 14.58
C VAL A 47 -18.89 -15.95 13.22
N ASN A 48 -19.73 -15.58 12.25
CA ASN A 48 -19.55 -15.96 10.85
C ASN A 48 -18.78 -14.87 10.11
N ILE A 49 -17.51 -15.12 9.84
CA ILE A 49 -16.59 -14.18 9.20
C ILE A 49 -16.56 -14.29 7.66
N SER A 50 -17.26 -15.27 7.07
CA SER A 50 -17.15 -15.59 5.64
C SER A 50 -17.51 -14.44 4.69
N ARG A 51 -18.23 -13.44 5.19
CA ARG A 51 -18.77 -12.30 4.44
C ARG A 51 -18.10 -10.98 4.80
N TRP A 52 -16.99 -11.03 5.54
CA TRP A 52 -16.33 -9.87 6.12
C TRP A 52 -15.16 -9.45 5.24
N ILE A 53 -15.20 -8.22 4.75
CA ILE A 53 -14.20 -7.66 3.84
C ILE A 53 -13.66 -6.36 4.41
N LEU A 54 -12.36 -6.18 4.24
CA LEU A 54 -11.68 -4.91 4.49
C LEU A 54 -11.17 -4.37 3.14
N THR A 55 -11.47 -3.11 2.84
CA THR A 55 -10.94 -2.43 1.65
C THR A 55 -9.91 -1.37 2.06
N ALA A 56 -8.88 -1.18 1.25
CA ALA A 56 -7.82 -0.21 1.45
C ALA A 56 -7.88 0.91 0.41
N ASP A 57 -7.85 2.15 0.88
CA ASP A 57 -7.73 3.36 0.09
C ASP A 57 -6.52 4.18 0.56
N ILE A 58 -6.03 5.09 -0.30
CA ILE A 58 -4.88 5.95 0.00
C ILE A 58 -5.32 7.40 0.20
N TYR A 59 -4.82 8.00 1.27
CA TYR A 59 -5.08 9.38 1.68
C TYR A 59 -3.77 10.15 1.86
N SER A 60 -3.87 11.46 1.92
CA SER A 60 -2.78 12.35 2.30
C SER A 60 -2.21 11.98 3.67
N ALA A 61 -0.99 12.44 3.98
CA ALA A 61 -0.30 12.13 5.24
C ALA A 61 -1.14 12.46 6.50
N ASP A 62 -1.94 13.53 6.45
CA ASP A 62 -2.84 13.95 7.52
C ASP A 62 -4.16 13.15 7.58
N GLY A 63 -4.42 12.28 6.60
CA GLY A 63 -5.66 11.50 6.49
C GLY A 63 -6.88 12.29 6.01
N SER A 64 -6.72 13.56 5.62
CA SER A 64 -7.86 14.44 5.28
C SER A 64 -8.38 14.27 3.86
N SER A 65 -7.47 14.10 2.89
CA SER A 65 -7.80 14.16 1.46
C SER A 65 -7.53 12.82 0.78
N PRO A 66 -8.43 12.32 -0.08
CA PRO A 66 -8.16 11.11 -0.86
C PRO A 66 -7.09 11.37 -1.92
N CYS A 67 -6.10 10.48 -2.01
CA CYS A 67 -5.02 10.54 -3.00
C CYS A 67 -5.12 9.39 -4.02
N SER A 68 -6.34 8.91 -4.25
CA SER A 68 -6.61 7.70 -5.04
C SER A 68 -6.28 7.83 -6.52
N LEU A 69 -6.24 9.05 -7.06
CA LEU A 69 -6.00 9.32 -8.47
C LEU A 69 -4.73 10.16 -8.66
N VAL A 70 -3.92 9.78 -9.65
CA VAL A 70 -2.71 10.49 -10.06
C VAL A 70 -2.67 10.62 -11.57
N THR A 71 -2.11 11.72 -12.04
CA THR A 71 -1.92 11.99 -13.46
C THR A 71 -0.58 11.45 -13.92
N ASN A 72 -0.56 10.75 -15.06
CA ASN A 72 0.70 10.30 -15.67
C ASN A 72 1.44 11.51 -16.29
N PRO A 73 2.61 11.90 -15.78
CA PRO A 73 3.35 13.04 -16.32
C PRO A 73 3.85 12.81 -17.76
N ALA A 74 3.95 11.55 -18.21
CA ALA A 74 4.29 11.27 -19.60
C ALA A 74 3.17 11.71 -20.57
N THR A 75 1.91 11.69 -20.13
CA THR A 75 0.76 12.04 -21.00
C THR A 75 0.37 13.51 -20.93
N THR A 76 0.86 14.26 -19.94
CA THR A 76 0.57 15.70 -19.79
C THR A 76 1.29 16.60 -20.79
N ALA A 77 2.34 16.11 -21.47
CA ALA A 77 3.22 16.94 -22.30
C ALA A 77 3.13 16.68 -23.82
N HIS A 78 2.23 15.80 -24.28
CA HIS A 78 2.09 15.52 -25.71
C HIS A 78 1.28 16.61 -26.42
N LEU A 79 1.97 17.64 -26.91
CA LEU A 79 1.44 18.56 -27.91
C LEU A 79 1.55 17.88 -29.28
N ASN A 80 0.50 17.21 -29.72
CA ASN A 80 0.43 16.73 -31.10
C ASN A 80 0.27 17.95 -32.02
N SER A 81 1.39 18.41 -32.58
CA SER A 81 1.42 19.53 -33.53
C SER A 81 1.16 19.00 -34.93
N ALA A 82 -0.11 18.79 -35.29
CA ALA A 82 -0.48 18.49 -36.66
C ALA A 82 -0.76 19.81 -37.39
N ALA A 83 0.12 20.18 -38.34
CA ALA A 83 -0.21 21.26 -39.27
C ALA A 83 -1.33 20.76 -40.19
N CYS A 84 -2.47 21.45 -40.19
CA CYS A 84 -3.51 21.22 -41.19
C CYS A 84 -3.71 22.49 -42.02
N VAL A 85 -3.86 22.29 -43.34
CA VAL A 85 -4.17 23.39 -44.25
C VAL A 85 -5.68 23.50 -44.31
N GLN A 86 -6.20 24.67 -43.94
CA GLN A 86 -7.62 24.98 -44.06
C GLN A 86 -7.78 26.09 -45.11
N THR A 87 -8.71 25.87 -46.03
CA THR A 87 -9.07 26.85 -47.06
C THR A 87 -10.47 27.37 -46.73
N ILE A 88 -10.59 28.68 -46.48
CA ILE A 88 -11.89 29.34 -46.28
C ILE A 88 -12.01 30.38 -47.40
N GLY A 89 -12.90 30.11 -48.36
CA GLY A 89 -12.98 30.91 -49.60
C GLY A 89 -11.71 30.77 -50.42
N ASP A 90 -11.10 31.89 -50.83
CA ASP A 90 -9.88 31.93 -51.66
C ASP A 90 -8.58 32.05 -50.83
N ILE A 91 -8.68 32.05 -49.50
CA ILE A 91 -7.53 32.23 -48.59
C ILE A 91 -7.10 30.86 -48.05
N THR A 92 -5.84 30.48 -48.32
CA THR A 92 -5.20 29.29 -47.76
C THR A 92 -4.38 29.69 -46.54
N MET A 93 -4.66 29.07 -45.40
CA MET A 93 -3.88 29.28 -44.18
C MET A 93 -3.39 27.94 -43.64
N SER A 94 -2.15 27.91 -43.17
CA SER A 94 -1.62 26.81 -42.37
C SER A 94 -1.99 27.08 -40.92
N VAL A 95 -2.88 26.27 -40.37
CA VAL A 95 -3.25 26.34 -38.95
C VAL A 95 -2.57 25.19 -38.22
N LEU A 96 -1.92 25.49 -37.09
CA LEU A 96 -1.43 24.47 -36.19
C LEU A 96 -2.63 23.95 -35.39
N ASN A 97 -3.05 22.72 -35.65
CA ASN A 97 -4.07 22.08 -34.83
C ASN A 97 -3.39 21.56 -33.56
N LEU A 98 -3.60 22.26 -32.45
CA LEU A 98 -3.09 21.88 -31.15
C LEU A 98 -4.14 21.03 -30.42
N SER A 99 -4.30 19.78 -30.84
CA SER A 99 -5.10 18.82 -30.08
C SER A 99 -4.27 18.33 -28.90
N THR A 100 -4.57 18.82 -27.70
CA THR A 100 -4.06 18.21 -26.47
C THR A 100 -4.94 17.00 -26.16
N GLU A 101 -4.38 15.80 -26.21
CA GLU A 101 -5.08 14.65 -25.64
C GLU A 101 -5.18 14.87 -24.12
N PRO A 102 -6.33 14.57 -23.50
CA PRO A 102 -6.49 14.79 -22.07
C PRO A 102 -5.49 13.92 -21.30
N PRO A 103 -4.89 14.46 -20.22
CA PRO A 103 -3.90 13.73 -19.44
C PRO A 103 -4.52 12.47 -18.84
N VAL A 104 -3.79 11.36 -18.95
CA VAL A 104 -4.26 10.06 -18.46
C VAL A 104 -4.18 10.02 -16.93
N VAL A 105 -5.36 9.95 -16.31
CA VAL A 105 -5.50 9.78 -14.86
C VAL A 105 -5.64 8.31 -14.54
N THR A 106 -4.89 7.83 -13.55
CA THR A 106 -4.91 6.43 -13.11
C THR A 106 -4.95 6.32 -11.60
N ARG A 107 -5.28 5.13 -11.09
CA ARG A 107 -5.33 4.88 -9.65
C ARG A 107 -3.91 4.83 -9.08
N ASN A 108 -3.68 5.54 -7.97
CA ASN A 108 -2.38 5.61 -7.30
C ASN A 108 -2.05 4.36 -6.50
N LEU A 109 -3.00 3.90 -5.66
CA LEU A 109 -2.89 2.64 -4.93
C LEU A 109 -3.28 1.48 -5.85
N ILE A 110 -2.38 0.51 -5.98
CA ILE A 110 -2.53 -0.63 -6.89
C ILE A 110 -2.29 -1.95 -6.15
N GLY A 111 -2.81 -3.04 -6.73
CA GLY A 111 -2.70 -4.38 -6.16
C GLY A 111 -4.01 -4.93 -5.62
N SER A 112 -3.89 -5.79 -4.61
CA SER A 112 -5.01 -6.35 -3.87
C SER A 112 -5.53 -5.34 -2.84
N LEU A 113 -6.46 -4.49 -3.27
CA LEU A 113 -7.08 -3.45 -2.42
C LEU A 113 -8.14 -3.98 -1.46
N GLY A 114 -8.55 -5.23 -1.60
CA GLY A 114 -9.51 -5.89 -0.72
C GLY A 114 -8.89 -7.13 -0.09
N ALA A 115 -9.15 -7.33 1.20
CA ALA A 115 -8.79 -8.52 1.94
C ALA A 115 -10.03 -9.16 2.56
N SER A 116 -10.09 -10.49 2.49
CA SER A 116 -11.05 -11.29 3.25
C SER A 116 -10.56 -11.47 4.67
N SER A 117 -11.50 -11.73 5.58
CA SER A 117 -11.18 -12.04 6.97
C SER A 117 -10.56 -13.44 7.10
N GLU A 118 -9.62 -13.58 8.03
CA GLU A 118 -9.00 -14.85 8.38
C GLU A 118 -8.98 -15.00 9.90
N LEU A 119 -9.46 -16.13 10.40
CA LEU A 119 -9.42 -16.46 11.83
C LEU A 119 -8.08 -17.12 12.15
N LEU A 120 -7.21 -16.40 12.83
CA LEU A 120 -5.83 -16.80 13.10
C LEU A 120 -5.48 -16.57 14.56
N ARG A 121 -4.38 -17.15 15.02
CA ARG A 121 -3.80 -16.91 16.33
C ARG A 121 -2.81 -15.75 16.27
N ASP A 122 -2.82 -14.90 17.28
CA ASP A 122 -1.82 -13.86 17.48
C ASP A 122 -0.48 -14.44 17.98
N LEU A 123 0.47 -13.55 18.33
CA LEU A 123 1.76 -13.95 18.89
C LEU A 123 1.66 -14.56 20.30
N ASN A 124 0.56 -14.34 21.00
CA ASN A 124 0.30 -14.86 22.34
C ASN A 124 -0.50 -16.17 22.30
N GLY A 125 -0.95 -16.61 21.12
CA GLY A 125 -1.76 -17.81 20.91
C GLY A 125 -3.28 -17.59 20.98
N HIS A 126 -3.74 -16.35 21.19
CA HIS A 126 -5.15 -15.98 21.22
C HIS A 126 -5.72 -15.87 19.82
N LEU A 127 -6.96 -16.33 19.63
CA LEU A 127 -7.66 -16.21 18.35
C LEU A 127 -8.06 -14.77 18.09
N GLY A 128 -7.90 -14.34 16.84
CA GLY A 128 -8.24 -13.02 16.35
C GLY A 128 -8.66 -13.07 14.89
N ILE A 129 -9.45 -12.09 14.47
CA ILE A 129 -9.86 -11.92 13.08
C ILE A 129 -8.88 -10.95 12.43
N PHE A 130 -8.09 -11.44 11.49
CA PHE A 130 -7.04 -10.66 10.84
C PHE A 130 -7.36 -10.41 9.37
N PHE A 131 -6.87 -9.27 8.88
CA PHE A 131 -6.84 -8.89 7.48
C PHE A 131 -5.41 -8.50 7.13
N ALA A 132 -4.83 -9.16 6.14
CA ALA A 132 -3.47 -8.91 5.69
C ALA A 132 -3.45 -8.35 4.27
N PHE A 133 -2.61 -7.35 4.04
CA PHE A 133 -2.44 -6.71 2.73
C PHE A 133 -1.00 -6.87 2.21
N PRO A 134 -0.61 -8.08 1.77
CA PRO A 134 0.75 -8.36 1.29
C PRO A 134 1.07 -7.71 -0.06
N ASP A 135 0.05 -7.29 -0.80
CA ASP A 135 0.17 -6.85 -2.19
C ASP A 135 -0.47 -5.48 -2.42
N LEU A 136 -0.04 -4.46 -1.66
CA LEU A 136 -0.36 -3.06 -1.92
C LEU A 136 0.86 -2.33 -2.46
N SER A 137 0.71 -1.48 -3.47
CA SER A 137 1.81 -0.64 -3.96
C SER A 137 1.31 0.73 -4.39
N VAL A 138 2.21 1.72 -4.40
CA VAL A 138 1.88 3.11 -4.74
C VAL A 138 2.67 3.55 -5.95
N ARG A 139 2.02 4.25 -6.90
CA ARG A 139 2.65 4.69 -8.15
C ARG A 139 3.59 5.87 -7.97
N THR A 140 3.19 6.81 -7.12
CA THR A 140 3.87 8.10 -6.94
C THR A 140 4.62 8.17 -5.62
N GLU A 141 5.71 8.92 -5.58
CA GLU A 141 6.44 9.22 -4.35
C GLU A 141 5.68 10.23 -3.48
N GLY A 142 5.95 10.20 -2.18
CA GLY A 142 5.29 11.09 -1.22
C GLY A 142 5.05 10.40 0.12
N VAL A 143 4.41 11.12 1.04
CA VAL A 143 3.98 10.60 2.34
C VAL A 143 2.47 10.43 2.32
N TYR A 144 2.00 9.23 2.65
CA TYR A 144 0.58 8.89 2.59
C TYR A 144 0.14 8.14 3.83
N THR A 145 -1.16 8.05 3.98
CA THR A 145 -1.83 7.23 5.00
C THR A 145 -2.79 6.27 4.30
N LEU A 146 -2.91 5.03 4.80
CA LEU A 146 -3.90 4.08 4.30
C LEU A 146 -5.16 4.15 5.14
N LYS A 147 -6.31 4.23 4.48
CA LYS A 147 -7.62 4.09 5.11
C LYS A 147 -8.15 2.69 4.84
N PHE A 148 -8.44 1.96 5.91
CA PHE A 148 -9.09 0.67 5.83
C PHE A 148 -10.55 0.82 6.20
N SER A 149 -11.45 0.31 5.36
CA SER A 149 -12.89 0.37 5.54
C SER A 149 -13.48 -1.03 5.63
N PHE A 150 -14.13 -1.32 6.75
CA PHE A 150 -14.72 -2.62 7.05
C PHE A 150 -16.18 -2.67 6.60
N THR A 151 -16.51 -3.71 5.85
CA THR A 151 -17.85 -3.92 5.30
C THR A 151 -18.25 -5.39 5.44
N MET A 152 -19.48 -5.62 5.87
CA MET A 152 -20.11 -6.95 5.83
C MET A 152 -20.94 -7.08 4.55
N LEU A 153 -20.64 -8.08 3.73
CA LEU A 153 -21.37 -8.31 2.48
C LEU A 153 -22.83 -8.71 2.76
N PRO A 154 -23.81 -8.18 2.00
CA PRO A 154 -25.22 -8.32 2.33
C PRO A 154 -25.78 -9.67 1.86
N GLU A 155 -26.54 -10.36 2.71
CA GLU A 155 -27.19 -11.62 2.35
C GLU A 155 -28.44 -11.38 1.50
N PRO A 156 -28.68 -12.18 0.45
CA PRO A 156 -29.92 -12.08 -0.32
C PRO A 156 -31.14 -12.19 0.62
N PRO A 157 -32.16 -11.33 0.48
CA PRO A 157 -32.42 -10.42 -0.63
C PRO A 157 -31.81 -9.00 -0.48
N VAL A 158 -31.07 -8.72 0.59
CA VAL A 158 -30.45 -7.41 0.81
C VAL A 158 -29.34 -7.20 -0.22
N MET A 159 -29.37 -6.06 -0.92
CA MET A 159 -28.40 -5.74 -1.98
C MET A 159 -27.35 -4.71 -1.59
N THR A 160 -27.56 -3.96 -0.50
CA THR A 160 -26.65 -2.87 -0.09
C THR A 160 -25.90 -3.23 1.19
N SER A 161 -24.62 -2.89 1.24
CA SER A 161 -23.80 -2.96 2.46
C SER A 161 -23.25 -1.58 2.78
N THR A 162 -23.05 -1.32 4.06
CA THR A 162 -22.47 -0.08 4.57
C THR A 162 -21.13 -0.35 5.22
N VAL A 163 -20.29 0.67 5.25
CA VAL A 163 -19.04 0.63 6.01
C VAL A 163 -19.38 0.71 7.49
N LEU A 164 -18.99 -0.30 8.25
CA LEU A 164 -19.29 -0.43 9.68
C LEU A 164 -18.20 0.18 10.56
N ALA A 165 -16.96 0.13 10.11
CA ALA A 165 -15.82 0.71 10.82
C ALA A 165 -14.75 1.15 9.83
N THR A 166 -13.97 2.16 10.22
CA THR A 166 -12.80 2.59 9.46
C THR A 166 -11.62 2.82 10.39
N ILE A 167 -10.42 2.58 9.90
CA ILE A 167 -9.19 2.89 10.62
C ILE A 167 -8.16 3.45 9.64
N LEU A 168 -7.39 4.45 10.10
CA LEU A 168 -6.25 4.99 9.37
C LEU A 168 -4.96 4.34 9.88
N SER A 169 -4.02 4.11 8.97
CA SER A 169 -2.65 3.74 9.35
C SER A 169 -1.89 4.93 9.91
N GLU A 170 -0.71 4.68 10.43
CA GLU A 170 0.30 5.73 10.56
C GLU A 170 0.75 6.22 9.17
N PRO A 171 1.20 7.48 9.04
CA PRO A 171 1.79 7.99 7.80
C PRO A 171 3.06 7.22 7.46
N PHE A 172 3.27 6.94 6.16
CA PHE A 172 4.40 6.17 5.67
C PHE A 172 4.96 6.75 4.37
N GLU A 173 6.27 6.56 4.14
CA GLU A 173 6.99 7.20 3.05
C GLU A 173 7.11 6.29 1.81
N ILE A 174 6.78 6.85 0.64
CA ILE A 174 7.01 6.22 -0.66
C ILE A 174 8.26 6.83 -1.27
N TYR A 175 9.33 6.05 -1.31
CA TYR A 175 10.61 6.49 -1.82
C TYR A 175 10.70 6.40 -3.35
N PRO A 176 11.44 7.31 -3.99
CA PRO A 176 11.93 7.10 -5.34
C PRO A 176 12.87 5.90 -5.43
N ALA A 177 13.01 5.36 -6.64
CA ALA A 177 13.82 4.17 -6.90
C ALA A 177 15.26 4.23 -6.36
N LYS A 178 15.89 5.43 -6.40
CA LYS A 178 17.28 5.65 -5.98
C LYS A 178 17.46 5.75 -4.46
N ARG A 179 16.42 6.19 -3.73
CA ARG A 179 16.48 6.44 -2.28
C ARG A 179 15.88 5.30 -1.45
N PHE A 180 15.26 4.33 -2.11
CA PHE A 180 14.58 3.24 -1.42
C PHE A 180 15.59 2.39 -0.59
N PRO A 181 15.44 2.32 0.75
CA PRO A 181 16.38 1.63 1.63
C PRO A 181 16.37 0.11 1.47
N GLY A 182 15.44 -0.42 0.67
CA GLY A 182 15.25 -1.85 0.50
C GLY A 182 14.06 -2.38 1.30
N MET A 183 13.81 -3.67 1.14
CA MET A 183 12.76 -4.37 1.88
C MET A 183 13.30 -4.81 3.24
N ARG A 184 12.50 -4.64 4.29
CA ARG A 184 12.82 -5.10 5.64
C ARG A 184 12.63 -6.61 5.75
N LYS A 185 13.20 -7.16 6.82
CA LYS A 185 12.95 -8.55 7.22
C LYS A 185 11.50 -8.72 7.65
N SER A 186 10.94 -9.91 7.41
CA SER A 186 9.58 -10.21 7.87
C SER A 186 9.49 -10.09 9.39
N THR A 187 8.46 -9.40 9.86
CA THR A 187 8.17 -9.20 11.28
C THR A 187 7.71 -10.51 11.93
N ALA A 188 7.67 -10.54 13.27
CA ALA A 188 7.20 -11.70 14.01
C ALA A 188 5.74 -12.05 13.64
N ILE A 189 4.86 -11.05 13.60
CA ILE A 189 3.46 -11.24 13.23
C ILE A 189 3.30 -11.72 11.79
N SER A 190 4.04 -11.16 10.81
CA SER A 190 3.99 -11.64 9.42
C SER A 190 4.45 -13.08 9.28
N LYS A 191 5.44 -13.53 10.05
CA LYS A 191 5.88 -14.93 10.10
C LYS A 191 4.81 -15.83 10.72
N ASN A 192 4.28 -15.43 11.88
CA ASN A 192 3.26 -16.18 12.60
C ASN A 192 1.97 -16.36 11.76
N LEU A 193 1.53 -15.34 11.03
CA LEU A 193 0.39 -15.48 10.12
C LEU A 193 0.74 -16.34 8.90
N PHE A 194 1.96 -16.19 8.35
CA PHE A 194 2.39 -17.05 7.24
C PHE A 194 2.37 -18.54 7.61
N ASP A 195 2.86 -18.88 8.80
CA ASP A 195 2.89 -20.28 9.29
C ASP A 195 1.47 -20.87 9.46
N GLN A 196 0.45 -20.01 9.58
CA GLN A 196 -0.96 -20.39 9.66
C GLN A 196 -1.65 -20.43 8.28
N GLY A 197 -0.92 -20.20 7.18
CA GLY A 197 -1.42 -20.33 5.81
C GLY A 197 -1.72 -19.01 5.09
N VAL A 198 -1.49 -17.86 5.73
CA VAL A 198 -1.67 -16.55 5.08
C VAL A 198 -0.59 -16.34 4.03
N ARG A 199 -0.98 -15.91 2.83
CA ARG A 199 -0.07 -15.73 1.68
C ARG A 199 0.79 -14.45 1.76
N ILE A 200 1.58 -14.31 2.82
CA ILE A 200 2.51 -13.19 3.01
C ILE A 200 3.92 -13.60 2.53
N PRO A 201 4.58 -12.84 1.65
CA PRO A 201 5.93 -13.18 1.22
C PRO A 201 6.93 -13.08 2.39
N LEU A 202 7.58 -14.21 2.73
CA LEU A 202 8.64 -14.23 3.75
C LEU A 202 10.00 -13.82 3.17
N ARG A 203 10.64 -12.87 3.86
CA ARG A 203 11.99 -12.39 3.56
C ARG A 203 12.90 -12.75 4.71
N LYS A 204 13.86 -13.64 4.45
CA LYS A 204 14.95 -13.98 5.36
C LYS A 204 15.99 -12.85 5.37
N GLU A 205 16.70 -12.67 6.47
CA GLU A 205 17.83 -11.74 6.51
C GLU A 205 18.85 -12.13 5.43
N LYS A 206 19.32 -11.14 4.68
CA LYS A 206 20.59 -11.32 3.96
C LYS A 206 21.65 -11.46 5.04
N ARG A 207 22.36 -12.59 5.08
CA ARG A 207 23.60 -12.70 5.85
C ARG A 207 24.50 -11.55 5.38
N VAL A 208 24.74 -10.58 6.24
CA VAL A 208 25.79 -9.58 6.00
C VAL A 208 27.06 -10.39 5.83
N SER A 209 27.71 -10.26 4.67
CA SER A 209 28.95 -10.99 4.44
C SER A 209 29.98 -10.49 5.45
N ARG A 210 30.83 -11.37 5.96
CA ARG A 210 31.90 -10.98 6.91
C ARG A 210 32.75 -9.83 6.37
N LYS A 211 32.83 -9.70 5.04
CA LYS A 211 33.51 -8.63 4.32
C LYS A 211 32.86 -7.25 4.53
N GLN A 212 31.52 -7.18 4.52
CA GLN A 212 30.78 -5.94 4.78
C GLN A 212 30.84 -5.53 6.26
N LEU A 213 30.86 -6.49 7.19
CA LEU A 213 31.08 -6.18 8.61
C LEU A 213 32.48 -5.61 8.85
N ILE A 214 33.49 -6.14 8.17
CA ILE A 214 34.87 -5.64 8.27
C ILE A 214 35.03 -4.26 7.61
N GLU A 215 34.36 -4.00 6.48
CA GLU A 215 34.36 -2.68 5.83
C GLU A 215 33.68 -1.62 6.72
N THR A 216 32.52 -1.94 7.31
CA THR A 216 31.84 -1.01 8.24
C THR A 216 32.62 -0.81 9.54
N GLU A 217 33.30 -1.84 10.07
CA GLU A 217 34.19 -1.69 11.24
C GLU A 217 35.46 -0.89 10.94
N ALA A 218 35.95 -0.91 9.68
CA ALA A 218 37.08 -0.10 9.25
C ALA A 218 36.69 1.37 9.10
N GLU A 219 35.55 1.67 8.46
CA GLU A 219 35.03 3.03 8.31
C GLU A 219 34.76 3.71 9.68
N ILE A 220 34.24 2.97 10.67
CA ILE A 220 34.01 3.49 12.03
C ILE A 220 35.31 3.75 12.79
N ARG A 221 36.39 3.00 12.49
CA ARG A 221 37.71 3.24 13.11
C ARG A 221 38.40 4.45 12.51
N ASP A 222 38.34 4.59 11.18
CA ASP A 222 38.97 5.72 10.50
C ASP A 222 38.32 7.06 10.92
N ASP A 223 37.00 7.11 11.15
CA ASP A 223 36.31 8.31 11.68
C ASP A 223 36.68 8.65 13.14
N MET A 224 37.15 7.68 13.94
CA MET A 224 37.58 7.94 15.32
C MET A 224 39.03 8.41 15.42
N ASP A 225 39.86 8.10 14.45
CA ASP A 225 41.27 8.49 14.42
C ASP A 225 41.49 9.89 13.77
N GLU A 226 40.47 10.47 13.11
CA GLU A 226 40.52 11.84 12.55
C GLU A 226 40.19 12.96 13.55
N ASP A 227 39.63 12.64 14.72
CA ASP A 227 39.25 13.64 15.76
C ASP A 227 40.34 13.87 16.85
N GLU A 228 41.52 13.23 16.74
CA GLU A 228 42.64 13.35 17.71
C GLU A 228 43.87 14.17 17.23
N GLU A 229 43.81 14.90 16.10
CA GLU A 229 44.89 15.84 15.67
C GLU A 229 44.59 17.33 15.91
#